data_AF-A0A2N0RPV5-F1
#
_entry.id   AF-A0A2N0RPV5-F1
#
_cell.length_a   1.000
_cell.length_b   1.000
_cell.length_c   1.000
_cell.angle_alpha   90.00
_cell.angle_beta   90.00
_cell.angle_gamma   90.00
#
_symmetry.space_group_name_H-M   'P 1'
#
loop_
_entity.id
_entity.type
_entity.pdbx_description
1 polymer ?
#
loop_
_entity_poly.entity_id
_entity_poly.type
_entity_poly.pdbx_seq_one_letter_code
_entity_poly.pdbx_strand_id
1 'polypeptide(L)'
;MKLKHFLIFLSIITLVTLPIKSNVITFTEKETTEFQVADILKYGDNTIVLQIVRNLSGGNCFETKISFRVIYPNGTIIPIDLSMEELEIQSFNFCTVDGFNPITLKAIETKKGNFIIVTYTVAADVNNPLTYNDYLMLIDLNGKIYRNEDGIFSNIAAMVLTLQMRPAIVSTVDGGGSVFDVKHVDATPPTSIGINELTDPQFIITPLPFGGYFYSVVQTTNMSSDIWGYVLDENGNFNRWNLSYPTLSDSNASPQLLTNNTLVMLQPIVGQNWSLIATDLYKIHEDNGYDNMFIRNTSPTIHQTITARETNPLKITYTIPIGLSNGTITIFQSNGSSNPGIVRQTINGLNNQNYVTLDNDTVRIDIIESTFNNPGSTYYVMIENNFVSSLLYNEPIPGLSSNIWSFTTLPEEKKEKVGSKIKMFFDGIYGKVRLTKNGTSYFDTLNPNQKNKFFDNLTQELADAVAVTSKRITTNYRFVIDTESSSKQYLLSIKIDKPQSASDRETKLITKDLDAMIQNMDITVLESGSSSKYLDPLYGYVTIRNYSFFNFFR
;
A
#
# COMPACT_ATOMS: atom_id res chain seq x y z
N MET A 1 -43.87 43.02 36.82
CA MET A 1 -45.14 42.68 36.12
C MET A 1 -44.95 42.94 34.63
N LYS A 2 -44.93 41.87 33.80
CA LYS A 2 -45.18 41.83 32.33
C LYS A 2 -44.18 42.60 31.43
N LEU A 3 -43.73 42.16 30.25
CA LEU A 3 -43.95 40.97 29.42
C LEU A 3 -42.88 40.98 28.30
N LYS A 4 -42.27 39.81 28.05
CA LYS A 4 -41.70 39.25 26.81
C LYS A 4 -41.29 40.21 25.68
N HIS A 5 -40.05 40.09 25.21
CA HIS A 5 -39.75 39.86 23.78
C HIS A 5 -38.62 38.84 23.68
N PHE A 6 -38.98 37.65 23.20
CA PHE A 6 -38.14 36.47 23.02
C PHE A 6 -37.65 36.53 21.57
N LEU A 7 -36.41 36.95 21.34
CA LEU A 7 -35.76 36.88 20.02
C LEU A 7 -35.20 35.47 19.85
N ILE A 8 -36.00 34.60 19.23
CA ILE A 8 -35.51 33.34 18.66
C ILE A 8 -34.70 33.73 17.43
N PHE A 9 -33.37 33.65 17.53
CA PHE A 9 -32.55 33.47 16.34
C PHE A 9 -32.86 32.08 15.81
N LEU A 10 -33.73 32.05 14.79
CA LEU A 10 -33.91 30.90 13.93
C LEU A 10 -32.60 30.75 13.14
N SER A 11 -31.64 30.02 13.71
CA SER A 11 -30.50 29.51 12.97
C SER A 11 -31.04 28.47 11.99
N ILE A 12 -31.49 28.93 10.83
CA ILE A 12 -31.61 28.08 9.66
C ILE A 12 -30.17 27.75 9.29
N ILE A 13 -29.65 26.66 9.86
CA ILE A 13 -28.54 25.93 9.27
C ILE A 13 -29.11 25.36 7.97
N THR A 14 -29.08 26.15 6.90
CA THR A 14 -29.06 25.58 5.56
C THR A 14 -27.80 24.73 5.53
N LEU A 15 -27.97 23.42 5.71
CA LEU A 15 -27.02 22.42 5.29
C LEU A 15 -26.87 22.66 3.79
N VAL A 16 -25.90 23.48 3.40
CA VAL A 16 -25.47 23.57 2.01
C VAL A 16 -24.79 22.24 1.77
N THR A 17 -25.56 21.22 1.39
CA THR A 17 -25.03 20.01 0.82
C THR A 17 -24.31 20.47 -0.45
N LEU A 18 -22.98 20.59 -0.37
CA LEU A 18 -22.15 20.78 -1.55
C LEU A 18 -22.61 19.74 -2.59
N PRO A 19 -22.90 20.14 -3.84
CA PRO A 19 -23.33 19.19 -4.84
C PRO A 19 -22.22 18.15 -4.99
N ILE A 20 -22.61 16.90 -4.75
CA ILE A 20 -21.83 15.70 -5.07
C ILE A 20 -21.30 15.86 -6.50
N LYS A 21 -19.98 15.80 -6.68
CA LYS A 21 -19.37 16.01 -8.00
C LYS A 21 -19.42 14.70 -8.79
N SER A 22 -19.82 14.80 -10.05
CA SER A 22 -19.67 13.73 -11.04
C SER A 22 -18.64 14.16 -12.08
N ASN A 23 -17.70 13.29 -12.41
CA ASN A 23 -16.70 13.50 -13.44
C ASN A 23 -16.77 12.38 -14.48
N VAL A 24 -16.46 12.70 -15.73
CA VAL A 24 -16.34 11.72 -16.81
C VAL A 24 -14.90 11.68 -17.27
N ILE A 25 -14.32 10.48 -17.29
CA ILE A 25 -12.98 10.20 -17.78
C ILE A 25 -13.15 9.48 -19.11
N THR A 26 -12.62 10.04 -20.19
CA THR A 26 -12.71 9.47 -21.54
C THR A 26 -11.32 9.17 -22.07
N PHE A 27 -11.15 8.04 -22.74
CA PHE A 27 -9.91 7.67 -23.39
C PHE A 27 -10.19 7.04 -24.76
N THR A 28 -9.33 7.34 -25.73
CA THR A 28 -9.39 6.84 -27.09
C THR A 28 -8.30 5.79 -27.31
N GLU A 29 -8.71 4.56 -27.60
CA GLU A 29 -7.82 3.48 -27.98
C GLU A 29 -7.15 3.76 -29.34
N LYS A 30 -5.84 3.47 -29.44
CA LYS A 30 -5.06 3.71 -30.67
C LYS A 30 -5.37 2.71 -31.76
N GLU A 31 -5.56 1.45 -31.39
CA GLU A 31 -5.86 0.36 -32.30
C GLU A 31 -7.32 0.48 -32.75
N THR A 32 -7.60 0.16 -34.01
CA THR A 32 -8.93 0.31 -34.64
C THR A 32 -9.79 -0.95 -34.57
N THR A 33 -9.28 -2.02 -33.97
CA THR A 33 -10.05 -3.23 -33.75
C THR A 33 -11.12 -3.00 -32.69
N GLU A 34 -12.21 -3.75 -32.78
CA GLU A 34 -13.25 -3.77 -31.75
C GLU A 34 -12.67 -4.33 -30.46
N PHE A 35 -13.06 -3.74 -29.33
CA PHE A 35 -12.59 -4.14 -28.02
C PHE A 35 -13.73 -4.06 -27.00
N GLN A 36 -13.50 -4.71 -25.87
CA GLN A 36 -14.34 -4.60 -24.69
C GLN A 36 -13.47 -4.41 -23.45
N VAL A 37 -14.07 -3.89 -22.38
CA VAL A 37 -13.48 -3.88 -21.05
C VAL A 37 -13.91 -5.16 -20.35
N ALA A 38 -12.97 -6.07 -20.10
CA ALA A 38 -13.26 -7.38 -19.51
C ALA A 38 -13.30 -7.36 -17.98
N ASP A 39 -12.53 -6.46 -17.35
CA ASP A 39 -12.44 -6.38 -15.90
C ASP A 39 -12.03 -4.98 -15.45
N ILE A 40 -12.38 -4.63 -14.21
CA ILE A 40 -12.03 -3.38 -13.54
C ILE A 40 -11.47 -3.73 -12.15
N LEU A 41 -10.14 -3.68 -12.03
CA LEU A 41 -9.46 -3.86 -10.75
C LEU A 41 -9.39 -2.53 -10.00
N LYS A 42 -9.42 -2.59 -8.66
CA LYS A 42 -9.33 -1.42 -7.79
C LYS A 42 -8.30 -1.61 -6.67
N TYR A 43 -7.71 -0.51 -6.25
CA TYR A 43 -6.72 -0.42 -5.17
C TYR A 43 -7.23 0.48 -4.04
N GLY A 44 -6.68 0.31 -2.84
CA GLY A 44 -7.03 1.06 -1.64
C GLY A 44 -6.71 2.55 -1.72
N ASP A 45 -5.75 2.93 -2.57
CA ASP A 45 -5.42 4.31 -2.91
C ASP A 45 -6.36 4.94 -3.96
N ASN A 46 -7.44 4.26 -4.32
CA ASN A 46 -8.42 4.64 -5.35
C ASN A 46 -7.88 4.60 -6.80
N THR A 47 -6.73 3.98 -7.04
CA THR A 47 -6.28 3.63 -8.39
C THR A 47 -7.16 2.52 -8.97
N ILE A 48 -7.44 2.61 -10.27
CA ILE A 48 -8.24 1.63 -11.02
C ILE A 48 -7.43 1.10 -12.20
N VAL A 49 -7.61 -0.17 -12.54
CA VAL A 49 -7.02 -0.75 -13.75
C VAL A 49 -8.12 -1.39 -14.59
N LEU A 50 -8.29 -0.90 -15.81
CA LEU A 50 -9.17 -1.53 -16.80
C LEU A 50 -8.39 -2.60 -17.58
N GLN A 51 -8.95 -3.79 -17.70
CA GLN A 51 -8.49 -4.80 -18.65
C GLN A 51 -9.19 -4.60 -19.99
N ILE A 52 -8.43 -4.29 -21.03
CA ILE A 52 -8.91 -4.20 -22.40
C ILE A 52 -8.64 -5.54 -23.10
N VAL A 53 -9.66 -6.13 -23.71
CA VAL A 53 -9.51 -7.33 -24.54
C VAL A 53 -10.09 -7.10 -25.92
N ARG A 54 -9.47 -7.73 -26.91
CA ARG A 54 -9.82 -7.61 -28.33
C ARG A 54 -10.15 -8.98 -28.88
N ASN A 55 -11.36 -9.10 -29.44
CA ASN A 55 -11.84 -10.35 -29.99
C ASN A 55 -11.21 -10.58 -31.37
N LEU A 56 -10.72 -11.80 -31.62
CA LEU A 56 -10.40 -12.24 -32.97
C LEU A 56 -11.68 -12.73 -33.64
N SER A 57 -11.91 -12.29 -34.88
CA SER A 57 -13.13 -12.59 -35.61
C SER A 57 -13.41 -14.10 -35.70
N GLY A 58 -14.53 -14.55 -35.11
CA GLY A 58 -15.08 -15.89 -35.31
C GLY A 58 -14.59 -17.01 -34.38
N GLY A 59 -13.99 -16.69 -33.22
CA GLY A 59 -13.52 -17.68 -32.26
C GLY A 59 -13.75 -17.33 -30.79
N ASN A 60 -13.39 -18.26 -29.92
CA ASN A 60 -13.37 -18.13 -28.45
C ASN A 60 -12.03 -17.57 -27.93
N CYS A 61 -11.18 -17.06 -28.84
CA CYS A 61 -9.84 -16.57 -28.55
C CYS A 61 -9.73 -15.05 -28.76
N PHE A 62 -8.92 -14.43 -27.90
CA PHE A 62 -8.57 -13.02 -27.94
C PHE A 62 -7.23 -12.81 -28.63
N GLU A 63 -6.92 -11.54 -28.92
CA GLU A 63 -5.57 -11.13 -29.27
C GLU A 63 -4.57 -11.59 -28.21
N THR A 64 -3.39 -12.07 -28.64
CA THR A 64 -2.34 -12.61 -27.76
C THR A 64 -1.55 -11.49 -27.07
N LYS A 65 -2.28 -10.56 -26.47
CA LYS A 65 -1.80 -9.35 -25.82
C LYS A 65 -2.69 -9.05 -24.62
N ILE A 66 -2.07 -8.70 -23.49
CA ILE A 66 -2.78 -8.20 -22.31
C ILE A 66 -2.62 -6.68 -22.29
N SER A 67 -3.76 -5.98 -22.33
CA SER A 67 -3.80 -4.52 -22.33
C SER A 67 -4.46 -4.00 -21.06
N PHE A 68 -3.76 -3.12 -20.35
CA PHE A 68 -4.25 -2.42 -19.17
C PHE A 68 -4.29 -0.92 -19.36
N ARG A 69 -5.26 -0.27 -18.72
CA ARG A 69 -5.30 1.19 -18.56
C ARG A 69 -5.31 1.49 -17.07
N VAL A 70 -4.16 1.91 -16.55
CA VAL A 70 -4.01 2.31 -15.14
C VAL A 70 -4.49 3.74 -15.00
N ILE A 71 -5.47 3.97 -14.13
CA ILE A 71 -6.12 5.26 -13.93
C ILE A 71 -5.89 5.67 -12.47
N TYR A 72 -5.08 6.71 -12.28
CA TYR A 72 -4.78 7.24 -10.95
C TYR A 72 -5.88 8.22 -10.49
N PRO A 73 -6.03 8.44 -9.16
CA PRO A 73 -7.04 9.37 -8.62
C PRO A 73 -6.95 10.80 -9.15
N ASN A 74 -5.77 11.23 -9.62
CA ASN A 74 -5.56 12.53 -10.23
C ASN A 74 -6.03 12.62 -11.71
N GLY A 75 -6.61 11.54 -12.26
CA GLY A 75 -7.08 11.44 -13.64
C GLY A 75 -5.99 11.05 -14.65
N THR A 76 -4.76 10.81 -14.22
CA THR A 76 -3.69 10.34 -15.13
C THR A 76 -3.97 8.92 -15.58
N ILE A 77 -3.84 8.67 -16.89
CA ILE A 77 -4.00 7.34 -17.48
C ILE A 77 -2.66 6.87 -18.03
N ILE A 78 -2.19 5.70 -17.58
CA ILE A 78 -0.99 5.03 -18.10
C ILE A 78 -1.44 3.75 -18.83
N PRO A 79 -1.28 3.68 -20.16
CA PRO A 79 -1.51 2.45 -20.90
C PRO A 79 -0.33 1.48 -20.72
N ILE A 80 -0.65 0.22 -20.46
CA ILE A 80 0.30 -0.90 -20.45
C ILE A 80 -0.21 -1.91 -21.47
N ASP A 81 0.65 -2.36 -22.35
CA ASP A 81 0.32 -3.21 -23.48
C ASP A 81 1.44 -4.24 -23.59
N LEU A 82 1.17 -5.49 -23.21
CA LEU A 82 2.19 -6.55 -23.11
C LEU A 82 1.83 -7.72 -24.02
N SER A 83 2.73 -8.09 -24.93
CA SER A 83 2.53 -9.23 -25.84
C SER A 83 2.75 -10.57 -25.13
N MET A 84 2.26 -11.66 -25.73
CA MET A 84 2.52 -13.01 -25.24
C MET A 84 4.02 -13.35 -25.16
N GLU A 85 4.85 -12.79 -26.06
CA GLU A 85 6.31 -12.99 -26.05
C GLU A 85 6.96 -12.27 -24.88
N GLU A 86 6.54 -11.02 -24.59
CA GLU A 86 7.03 -10.27 -23.43
C GLU A 86 6.63 -10.94 -22.11
N LEU A 87 5.43 -11.53 -22.08
CA LEU A 87 4.88 -12.26 -20.95
C LEU A 87 5.45 -13.68 -20.82
N GLU A 88 6.00 -14.24 -21.90
CA GLU A 88 6.46 -15.63 -22.00
C GLU A 88 5.35 -16.66 -21.68
N ILE A 89 4.13 -16.37 -22.14
CA ILE A 89 2.96 -17.24 -21.92
C ILE A 89 2.52 -17.93 -23.22
N GLN A 90 2.07 -19.18 -23.10
CA GLN A 90 1.62 -19.95 -24.27
C GLN A 90 0.28 -19.41 -24.79
N SER A 91 0.14 -19.38 -26.12
CA SER A 91 -1.00 -18.74 -26.80
C SER A 91 -2.37 -19.31 -26.44
N PHE A 92 -2.46 -20.59 -26.01
CA PHE A 92 -3.73 -21.19 -25.60
C PHE A 92 -4.36 -20.47 -24.40
N ASN A 93 -3.58 -19.74 -23.59
CA ASN A 93 -4.09 -18.98 -22.46
C ASN A 93 -5.02 -17.83 -22.88
N PHE A 94 -4.97 -17.41 -24.15
CA PHE A 94 -5.83 -16.35 -24.70
C PHE A 94 -7.12 -16.91 -25.30
N CYS A 95 -7.38 -18.20 -25.15
CA CYS A 95 -8.60 -18.85 -25.61
C CYS A 95 -9.45 -19.27 -24.42
N THR A 96 -10.73 -18.90 -24.43
CA THR A 96 -11.67 -19.35 -23.41
C THR A 96 -12.00 -20.83 -23.59
N VAL A 97 -11.95 -21.61 -22.51
CA VAL A 97 -12.27 -23.05 -22.51
C VAL A 97 -13.50 -23.25 -21.64
N ASP A 98 -14.59 -23.76 -22.22
CA ASP A 98 -15.88 -23.93 -21.53
C ASP A 98 -16.39 -22.67 -20.80
N GLY A 99 -16.11 -21.49 -21.36
CA GLY A 99 -16.47 -20.19 -20.79
C GLY A 99 -15.49 -19.66 -19.73
N PHE A 100 -14.43 -20.40 -19.39
CA PHE A 100 -13.38 -19.95 -18.47
C PHE A 100 -12.22 -19.29 -19.22
N ASN A 101 -11.77 -18.15 -18.72
CA ASN A 101 -10.54 -17.50 -19.18
C ASN A 101 -9.34 -18.07 -18.38
N PRO A 102 -8.36 -18.73 -19.02
CA PRO A 102 -7.16 -19.23 -18.34
C PRO A 102 -6.35 -18.11 -17.66
N ILE A 103 -6.42 -16.90 -18.21
CA ILE A 103 -5.82 -15.72 -17.58
C ILE A 103 -6.80 -15.15 -16.58
N THR A 104 -6.40 -15.12 -15.30
CA THR A 104 -7.15 -14.41 -14.27
C THR A 104 -6.30 -13.31 -13.65
N LEU A 105 -6.97 -12.23 -13.28
CA LEU A 105 -6.34 -11.02 -12.77
C LEU A 105 -6.81 -10.72 -11.35
N LYS A 106 -5.89 -10.29 -10.49
CA LYS A 106 -6.23 -9.77 -9.16
C LYS A 106 -5.36 -8.58 -8.80
N ALA A 107 -5.94 -7.56 -8.18
CA ALA A 107 -5.18 -6.50 -7.55
C ALA A 107 -4.53 -7.01 -6.24
N ILE A 108 -3.28 -6.63 -5.99
CA ILE A 108 -2.62 -6.83 -4.71
C ILE A 108 -1.82 -5.60 -4.31
N GLU A 109 -1.94 -5.22 -3.04
CA GLU A 109 -1.16 -4.14 -2.43
C GLU A 109 -0.09 -4.74 -1.52
N THR A 110 1.12 -4.21 -1.61
CA THR A 110 2.26 -4.68 -0.81
C THR A 110 3.07 -3.51 -0.29
N LYS A 111 3.97 -3.76 0.67
CA LYS A 111 4.94 -2.76 1.15
C LYS A 111 5.88 -2.23 0.05
N LYS A 112 5.98 -2.93 -1.09
CA LYS A 112 6.79 -2.52 -2.25
C LYS A 112 6.00 -1.75 -3.30
N GLY A 113 4.68 -1.66 -3.15
CA GLY A 113 3.77 -1.02 -4.11
C GLY A 113 2.60 -1.92 -4.52
N ASN A 114 1.84 -1.41 -5.48
CA ASN A 114 0.66 -2.05 -6.04
C ASN A 114 1.03 -2.89 -7.26
N PHE A 115 0.47 -4.10 -7.33
CA PHE A 115 0.72 -5.04 -8.41
C PHE A 115 -0.59 -5.65 -8.93
N ILE A 116 -0.52 -6.14 -10.15
CA ILE A 116 -1.52 -7.01 -10.77
C ILE A 116 -0.95 -8.43 -10.71
N ILE A 117 -1.66 -9.33 -10.03
CA ILE A 117 -1.39 -10.76 -10.11
C ILE A 117 -2.03 -11.25 -11.41
N VAL A 118 -1.21 -11.91 -12.23
CA VAL A 118 -1.68 -12.60 -13.43
C VAL A 118 -1.45 -14.08 -13.21
N THR A 119 -2.53 -14.87 -13.17
CA THR A 119 -2.43 -16.33 -13.22
C THR A 119 -2.55 -16.81 -14.66
N TYR A 120 -1.83 -17.85 -15.02
CA TYR A 120 -1.85 -18.46 -16.34
C TYR A 120 -1.40 -19.91 -16.24
N THR A 121 -1.65 -20.70 -17.28
CA THR A 121 -1.30 -22.12 -17.29
C THR A 121 -0.16 -22.40 -18.27
N VAL A 122 0.72 -23.33 -17.91
CA VAL A 122 1.82 -23.81 -18.75
C VAL A 122 1.67 -25.31 -18.95
N ALA A 123 1.78 -25.76 -20.20
CA ALA A 123 1.74 -27.16 -20.58
C ALA A 123 3.08 -27.59 -21.20
N ALA A 124 3.66 -28.67 -20.67
CA ALA A 124 4.84 -29.29 -21.28
C ALA A 124 4.51 -29.98 -22.61
N ASP A 125 3.30 -30.55 -22.73
CA ASP A 125 2.72 -31.04 -23.97
C ASP A 125 1.25 -30.60 -24.04
N VAL A 126 0.95 -29.68 -24.96
CA VAL A 126 -0.40 -29.12 -25.16
C VAL A 126 -1.44 -30.18 -25.55
N ASN A 127 -1.03 -31.37 -25.97
CA ASN A 127 -1.94 -32.47 -26.29
C ASN A 127 -2.19 -33.40 -25.10
N ASN A 128 -1.49 -33.21 -23.97
CA ASN A 128 -1.60 -34.01 -22.77
C ASN A 128 -2.10 -33.16 -21.60
N PRO A 129 -3.39 -33.28 -21.21
CA PRO A 129 -3.98 -32.47 -20.14
C PRO A 129 -3.31 -32.70 -18.77
N LEU A 130 -2.59 -33.81 -18.57
CA LEU A 130 -1.86 -34.11 -17.34
C LEU A 130 -0.57 -33.29 -17.19
N THR A 131 -0.19 -32.50 -18.19
CA THR A 131 1.03 -31.69 -18.17
C THR A 131 0.79 -30.21 -17.89
N TYR A 132 -0.47 -29.81 -17.70
CA TYR A 132 -0.87 -28.45 -17.43
C TYR A 132 -0.63 -28.12 -15.95
N ASN A 133 0.06 -27.01 -15.70
CA ASN A 133 0.35 -26.50 -14.37
C ASN A 133 0.07 -25.01 -14.33
N ASP A 134 -0.50 -24.53 -13.23
CA ASP A 134 -0.79 -23.12 -13.04
C ASP A 134 0.43 -22.37 -12.50
N TYR A 135 0.66 -21.20 -13.08
CA TYR A 135 1.73 -20.28 -12.75
C TYR A 135 1.13 -18.91 -12.42
N LEU A 136 1.97 -18.07 -11.80
CA LEU A 136 1.63 -16.69 -11.54
C LEU A 136 2.82 -15.79 -11.81
N MET A 137 2.52 -14.56 -12.21
CA MET A 137 3.48 -13.46 -12.29
C MET A 137 2.89 -12.21 -11.66
N LEU A 138 3.76 -11.26 -11.32
CA LEU A 138 3.35 -9.95 -10.86
C LEU A 138 3.72 -8.90 -11.91
N ILE A 139 2.80 -7.99 -12.17
CA ILE A 139 3.03 -6.84 -13.06
C ILE A 139 2.81 -5.59 -12.21
N ASP A 140 3.81 -4.70 -12.15
CA ASP A 140 3.60 -3.41 -11.46
C ASP A 140 2.74 -2.46 -12.32
N LEU A 141 2.28 -1.38 -11.70
CA LEU A 141 1.44 -0.38 -12.39
C LEU A 141 2.18 0.47 -13.45
N ASN A 142 3.44 0.13 -13.76
CA ASN A 142 4.22 0.68 -14.88
C ASN A 142 4.51 -0.37 -15.97
N GLY A 143 3.99 -1.59 -15.82
CA GLY A 143 4.16 -2.67 -16.79
C GLY A 143 5.41 -3.53 -16.60
N LYS A 144 6.16 -3.35 -15.50
CA LYS A 144 7.32 -4.21 -15.22
C LYS A 144 6.87 -5.56 -14.67
N ILE A 145 7.40 -6.62 -15.27
CA ILE A 145 7.08 -8.00 -14.94
C ILE A 145 8.08 -8.55 -13.93
N TYR A 146 7.58 -9.33 -12.96
CA TYR A 146 8.37 -10.04 -11.96
C TYR A 146 8.02 -11.52 -11.99
N ARG A 147 9.03 -12.40 -12.12
CA ARG A 147 8.88 -13.86 -12.20
C ARG A 147 9.65 -14.60 -11.11
N ASN A 148 9.31 -15.87 -10.90
CA ASN A 148 9.86 -16.70 -9.82
C ASN A 148 11.40 -16.85 -9.89
N GLU A 149 11.99 -16.77 -11.09
CA GLU A 149 13.44 -16.92 -11.30
C GLU A 149 14.28 -15.73 -10.77
N ASP A 150 13.67 -14.58 -10.50
CA ASP A 150 14.37 -13.35 -10.09
C ASP A 150 14.71 -13.28 -8.58
N GLY A 151 14.45 -14.33 -7.81
CA GLY A 151 14.71 -14.38 -6.36
C GLY A 151 13.82 -13.47 -5.50
N ILE A 152 12.99 -12.62 -6.13
CA ILE A 152 12.02 -11.71 -5.50
C ILE A 152 10.85 -12.49 -4.89
N PHE A 153 10.53 -13.67 -5.44
CA PHE A 153 9.41 -14.50 -4.99
C PHE A 153 9.67 -15.28 -3.71
N SER A 154 10.89 -15.47 -3.22
CA SER A 154 11.09 -16.23 -1.97
C SER A 154 10.36 -15.62 -0.76
N ASN A 155 10.20 -14.29 -0.73
CA ASN A 155 9.46 -13.58 0.33
C ASN A 155 7.99 -13.29 -0.03
N ILE A 156 7.65 -13.13 -1.31
CA ILE A 156 6.27 -12.85 -1.76
C ILE A 156 5.46 -14.16 -1.93
N ALA A 157 6.09 -15.22 -2.45
CA ALA A 157 5.47 -16.54 -2.54
C ALA A 157 5.15 -17.11 -1.16
N ALA A 158 5.92 -16.83 -0.10
CA ALA A 158 5.53 -17.21 1.27
C ALA A 158 4.23 -16.51 1.74
N MET A 159 3.99 -15.28 1.27
CA MET A 159 2.77 -14.50 1.53
C MET A 159 1.60 -14.91 0.60
N VAL A 160 1.89 -15.39 -0.62
CA VAL A 160 0.88 -15.90 -1.56
C VAL A 160 0.53 -17.37 -1.29
N LEU A 161 1.46 -18.21 -0.79
CA LEU A 161 1.16 -19.58 -0.34
C LEU A 161 0.24 -19.58 0.90
N THR A 162 0.35 -18.54 1.74
CA THR A 162 -0.57 -18.32 2.87
C THR A 162 -1.95 -17.84 2.39
N LEU A 163 -2.04 -17.17 1.23
CA LEU A 163 -3.30 -16.85 0.54
C LEU A 163 -3.91 -18.07 -0.18
N GLN A 164 -3.10 -19.00 -0.72
CA GLN A 164 -3.58 -20.22 -1.40
C GLN A 164 -4.30 -21.21 -0.45
N MET A 165 -4.16 -21.06 0.86
CA MET A 165 -4.92 -21.85 1.85
C MET A 165 -6.21 -21.17 2.33
N ARG A 166 -6.61 -20.04 1.74
CA ARG A 166 -7.93 -19.45 1.98
C ARG A 166 -8.68 -19.33 0.66
N PRO A 167 -9.88 -19.92 0.54
CA PRO A 167 -10.70 -19.69 -0.64
C PRO A 167 -10.92 -18.18 -0.80
N ALA A 168 -10.76 -17.69 -2.03
CA ALA A 168 -11.11 -16.33 -2.39
C ALA A 168 -12.60 -16.13 -2.11
N ILE A 169 -12.90 -15.47 -0.99
CA ILE A 169 -14.23 -14.98 -0.67
C ILE A 169 -14.20 -13.49 -0.97
N VAL A 170 -15.15 -13.09 -1.81
CA VAL A 170 -15.52 -11.72 -2.15
C VAL A 170 -15.46 -10.83 -0.90
N SER A 171 -15.00 -9.59 -1.08
CA SER A 171 -14.86 -8.58 -0.04
C SER A 171 -16.18 -8.28 0.68
N THR A 172 -16.47 -9.06 1.70
CA THR A 172 -17.25 -8.68 2.87
C THR A 172 -16.52 -9.26 4.06
N VAL A 173 -15.73 -8.43 4.75
CA VAL A 173 -15.17 -8.72 6.08
C VAL A 173 -14.29 -10.00 6.11
N ASP A 174 -13.02 -9.87 5.73
CA ASP A 174 -12.04 -10.97 5.74
C ASP A 174 -11.44 -11.29 7.13
N GLY A 175 -12.32 -11.35 8.13
CA GLY A 175 -12.07 -11.92 9.44
C GLY A 175 -13.35 -12.58 9.90
N GLY A 176 -13.28 -13.60 10.77
CA GLY A 176 -14.47 -14.21 11.37
C GLY A 176 -15.28 -13.20 12.19
N GLY A 177 -16.02 -12.35 11.49
CA GLY A 177 -16.94 -11.37 12.05
C GLY A 177 -18.07 -12.12 12.72
N SER A 178 -18.39 -11.72 13.93
CA SER A 178 -19.58 -12.20 14.61
C SER A 178 -20.68 -11.18 14.35
N VAL A 179 -21.87 -11.64 13.95
CA VAL A 179 -23.02 -10.76 13.87
C VAL A 179 -23.50 -10.50 15.31
N PHE A 180 -23.24 -9.30 15.84
CA PHE A 180 -23.58 -8.95 17.22
C PHE A 180 -25.01 -8.42 17.38
N ASP A 181 -25.54 -7.80 16.33
CA ASP A 181 -26.90 -7.27 16.30
C ASP A 181 -27.47 -7.34 14.88
N VAL A 182 -28.76 -7.61 14.77
CA VAL A 182 -29.49 -7.60 13.50
C VAL A 182 -30.70 -6.69 13.68
N LYS A 183 -30.58 -5.47 13.16
CA LYS A 183 -31.68 -4.54 13.09
C LYS A 183 -32.41 -4.73 11.76
N HIS A 184 -33.69 -5.09 11.82
CA HIS A 184 -34.53 -5.08 10.64
C HIS A 184 -34.84 -3.64 10.25
N VAL A 185 -34.62 -3.30 8.99
CA VAL A 185 -34.96 -1.99 8.41
C VAL A 185 -35.93 -2.23 7.28
N ASP A 186 -37.19 -1.86 7.51
CA ASP A 186 -38.21 -1.83 6.47
C ASP A 186 -38.02 -0.57 5.62
N ALA A 187 -37.49 -0.74 4.41
CA ALA A 187 -37.29 0.35 3.46
C ALA A 187 -38.14 0.10 2.22
N THR A 188 -39.03 1.03 1.88
CA THR A 188 -39.80 0.96 0.64
C THR A 188 -39.03 1.65 -0.48
N PRO A 189 -38.67 0.95 -1.57
CA PRO A 189 -37.96 1.56 -2.69
C PRO A 189 -38.72 2.78 -3.24
N PRO A 190 -38.01 3.81 -3.74
CA PRO A 190 -38.66 4.98 -4.31
C PRO A 190 -39.61 4.60 -5.46
N THR A 191 -40.88 4.99 -5.36
CA THR A 191 -41.93 4.70 -6.35
C THR A 191 -41.63 5.27 -7.74
N SER A 192 -40.71 6.24 -7.83
CA SER A 192 -40.29 6.89 -9.08
C SER A 192 -39.60 5.99 -10.10
N ILE A 193 -39.19 4.77 -9.73
CA ILE A 193 -38.49 3.85 -10.64
C ILE A 193 -39.48 3.04 -11.49
N GLY A 194 -40.76 2.92 -11.06
CA GLY A 194 -41.71 2.05 -11.75
C GLY A 194 -41.26 0.58 -11.74
N ILE A 195 -40.70 0.10 -10.62
CA ILE A 195 -40.02 -1.22 -10.53
C ILE A 195 -40.90 -2.38 -11.03
N ASN A 196 -42.22 -2.27 -10.90
CA ASN A 196 -43.19 -3.26 -11.38
C ASN A 196 -43.25 -3.37 -12.92
N GLU A 197 -42.67 -2.41 -13.64
CA GLU A 197 -42.58 -2.37 -15.10
C GLU A 197 -41.24 -2.95 -15.62
N LEU A 198 -40.30 -3.26 -14.72
CA LEU A 198 -39.00 -3.87 -15.05
C LEU A 198 -39.12 -5.38 -15.23
N THR A 199 -38.29 -5.95 -16.11
CA THR A 199 -38.28 -7.38 -16.42
C THR A 199 -37.06 -8.03 -15.80
N ASP A 200 -37.25 -8.79 -14.73
CA ASP A 200 -36.19 -9.47 -13.97
C ASP A 200 -35.03 -8.55 -13.53
N PRO A 201 -35.32 -7.44 -12.81
CA PRO A 201 -34.29 -6.51 -12.38
C PRO A 201 -33.38 -7.13 -11.31
N GLN A 202 -32.09 -6.81 -11.38
CA GLN A 202 -31.13 -7.16 -10.33
C GLN A 202 -31.08 -6.07 -9.27
N PHE A 203 -30.99 -6.50 -8.01
CA PHE A 203 -30.83 -5.63 -6.85
C PHE A 203 -29.44 -5.83 -6.25
N ILE A 204 -28.65 -4.77 -6.20
CA ILE A 204 -27.29 -4.80 -5.66
C ILE A 204 -27.27 -3.97 -4.38
N ILE A 205 -26.74 -4.56 -3.32
CA ILE A 205 -26.56 -3.89 -2.03
C ILE A 205 -25.12 -4.09 -1.59
N THR A 206 -24.40 -2.99 -1.43
CA THR A 206 -22.98 -3.00 -1.05
C THR A 206 -22.75 -2.04 0.11
N PRO A 207 -22.10 -2.45 1.21
CA PRO A 207 -21.80 -1.54 2.32
C PRO A 207 -20.86 -0.41 1.87
N LEU A 208 -21.09 0.79 2.40
CA LEU A 208 -20.28 1.97 2.10
C LEU A 208 -19.24 2.23 3.20
N PRO A 209 -17.97 2.53 2.83
CA PRO A 209 -16.93 2.91 3.78
C PRO A 209 -17.29 4.02 4.79
N PHE A 210 -18.17 4.96 4.42
CA PHE A 210 -18.61 6.07 5.29
C PHE A 210 -20.05 5.92 5.79
N GLY A 211 -20.46 4.67 6.03
CA GLY A 211 -21.76 4.32 6.60
C GLY A 211 -22.86 4.13 5.55
N GLY A 212 -23.85 3.30 5.91
CA GLY A 212 -24.97 2.94 5.05
C GLY A 212 -24.58 1.98 3.93
N TYR A 213 -25.43 1.91 2.90
CA TYR A 213 -25.30 0.97 1.79
C TYR A 213 -25.54 1.66 0.46
N PHE A 214 -24.72 1.33 -0.54
CA PHE A 214 -25.06 1.58 -1.93
C PHE A 214 -26.11 0.55 -2.33
N TYR A 215 -27.31 1.05 -2.64
CA TYR A 215 -28.43 0.25 -3.15
C TYR A 215 -28.64 0.62 -4.61
N SER A 216 -28.58 -0.35 -5.51
CA SER A 216 -28.95 -0.13 -6.91
C SER A 216 -29.92 -1.16 -7.44
N VAL A 217 -30.75 -0.68 -8.36
CA VAL A 217 -31.58 -1.50 -9.23
C VAL A 217 -30.94 -1.47 -10.61
N VAL A 218 -30.76 -2.63 -11.22
CA VAL A 218 -30.12 -2.77 -12.52
C VAL A 218 -31.05 -3.53 -13.46
N GLN A 219 -31.39 -2.92 -14.58
CA GLN A 219 -32.07 -3.59 -15.69
C GLN A 219 -31.05 -3.75 -16.81
N THR A 220 -30.57 -4.98 -17.01
CA THR A 220 -29.67 -5.27 -18.12
C THR A 220 -30.48 -5.60 -19.37
N THR A 221 -30.08 -4.98 -20.47
CA THR A 221 -30.46 -5.33 -21.84
C THR A 221 -29.21 -5.81 -22.57
N ASN A 222 -29.35 -6.40 -23.76
CA ASN A 222 -28.26 -7.12 -24.46
C ASN A 222 -26.84 -6.50 -24.32
N MET A 223 -26.67 -5.19 -24.52
CA MET A 223 -25.34 -4.54 -24.50
C MET A 223 -25.19 -3.46 -23.43
N SER A 224 -26.26 -3.06 -22.75
CA SER A 224 -26.22 -1.95 -21.79
C SER A 224 -27.13 -2.21 -20.60
N SER A 225 -26.75 -1.65 -19.47
CA SER A 225 -27.49 -1.72 -18.21
C SER A 225 -28.00 -0.35 -17.81
N ASP A 226 -29.29 -0.27 -17.53
CA ASP A 226 -29.90 0.89 -16.90
C ASP A 226 -29.78 0.74 -15.38
N ILE A 227 -29.16 1.72 -14.73
CA ILE A 227 -28.86 1.68 -13.30
C ILE A 227 -29.57 2.83 -12.58
N TRP A 228 -30.28 2.49 -11.51
CA TRP A 228 -30.83 3.44 -10.54
C TRP A 228 -30.12 3.23 -9.21
N GLY A 229 -29.29 4.18 -8.78
CA GLY A 229 -28.50 4.07 -7.55
C GLY A 229 -28.98 4.98 -6.43
N TYR A 230 -28.81 4.54 -5.20
CA TYR A 230 -29.16 5.25 -3.97
C TYR A 230 -28.15 4.94 -2.88
N VAL A 231 -28.02 5.86 -1.92
CA VAL A 231 -27.41 5.59 -0.62
C VAL A 231 -28.53 5.35 0.38
N LEU A 232 -28.65 4.11 0.84
CA LEU A 232 -29.56 3.69 1.90
C LEU A 232 -28.91 3.93 3.26
N ASP A 233 -29.50 4.79 4.08
CA ASP A 233 -29.02 5.05 5.45
C ASP A 233 -29.55 4.05 6.49
N GLU A 234 -29.00 4.10 7.71
CA GLU A 234 -29.36 3.22 8.82
C GLU A 234 -30.80 3.41 9.35
N ASN A 235 -31.48 4.46 8.90
CA ASN A 235 -32.87 4.77 9.23
C ASN A 235 -33.85 4.34 8.12
N GLY A 236 -33.34 3.77 7.01
CA GLY A 236 -34.15 3.33 5.88
C GLY A 236 -34.44 4.41 4.84
N ASN A 237 -33.76 5.56 4.88
CA ASN A 237 -33.92 6.62 3.89
C ASN A 237 -33.02 6.39 2.68
N PHE A 238 -33.57 6.63 1.48
CA PHE A 238 -32.84 6.57 0.22
C PHE A 238 -32.40 7.97 -0.21
N ASN A 239 -31.10 8.21 -0.22
CA ASN A 239 -30.48 9.42 -0.75
C ASN A 239 -30.08 9.19 -2.21
N ARG A 240 -30.60 10.01 -3.13
CA ARG A 240 -30.27 9.91 -4.55
C ARG A 240 -28.83 10.32 -4.81
N TRP A 241 -28.17 9.63 -5.73
CA TRP A 241 -26.91 10.10 -6.30
C TRP A 241 -27.15 11.31 -7.22
N ASN A 242 -26.07 11.91 -7.75
CA ASN A 242 -26.17 13.08 -8.63
C ASN A 242 -26.09 12.73 -10.13
N LEU A 243 -26.50 11.52 -10.52
CA LEU A 243 -26.56 11.07 -11.91
C LEU A 243 -28.01 11.00 -12.42
N SER A 244 -28.17 10.77 -13.72
CA SER A 244 -29.49 10.58 -14.34
C SER A 244 -30.19 9.31 -13.85
N TYR A 245 -31.51 9.26 -13.96
CA TYR A 245 -32.33 8.10 -13.61
C TYR A 245 -33.10 7.65 -14.86
N PRO A 246 -32.79 6.48 -15.46
CA PRO A 246 -31.61 5.66 -15.19
C PRO A 246 -30.29 6.34 -15.62
N THR A 247 -29.19 5.81 -15.10
CA THR A 247 -27.84 6.04 -15.67
C THR A 247 -27.49 4.85 -16.55
N LEU A 248 -27.11 5.12 -17.79
CA LEU A 248 -26.71 4.09 -18.74
C LEU A 248 -25.26 3.64 -18.47
N SER A 249 -25.06 2.34 -18.36
CA SER A 249 -23.77 1.67 -18.16
C SER A 249 -23.55 0.60 -19.22
N ASP A 250 -22.30 0.27 -19.49
CA ASP A 250 -21.93 -0.93 -20.24
C ASP A 250 -22.31 -2.18 -19.43
N SER A 251 -22.73 -3.24 -20.13
CA SER A 251 -23.15 -4.50 -19.50
C SER A 251 -22.00 -5.46 -19.19
N ASN A 252 -20.81 -5.25 -19.78
CA ASN A 252 -19.66 -6.12 -19.59
C ASN A 252 -18.92 -5.87 -18.27
N ALA A 253 -19.09 -4.70 -17.65
CA ALA A 253 -18.39 -4.33 -16.44
C ALA A 253 -19.36 -3.90 -15.33
N SER A 254 -19.18 -4.48 -14.15
CA SER A 254 -19.95 -4.09 -12.96
C SER A 254 -19.43 -2.77 -12.36
N PRO A 255 -20.32 -1.93 -11.80
CA PRO A 255 -19.92 -0.73 -11.05
C PRO A 255 -18.92 -1.04 -9.94
N GLN A 256 -17.91 -0.20 -9.79
CA GLN A 256 -16.88 -0.33 -8.75
C GLN A 256 -17.04 0.75 -7.69
N LEU A 257 -17.14 0.32 -6.42
CA LEU A 257 -17.10 1.22 -5.27
C LEU A 257 -15.66 1.36 -4.77
N LEU A 258 -15.18 2.60 -4.74
CA LEU A 258 -13.86 3.00 -4.25
C LEU A 258 -13.86 3.26 -2.74
N THR A 259 -12.68 3.36 -2.11
CA THR A 259 -12.55 3.48 -0.64
C THR A 259 -13.08 4.80 -0.10
N ASN A 260 -13.14 5.84 -0.94
CA ASN A 260 -13.60 7.18 -0.61
C ASN A 260 -15.12 7.40 -0.83
N ASN A 261 -15.94 6.35 -0.96
CA ASN A 261 -17.35 6.39 -1.37
C ASN A 261 -17.59 6.91 -2.81
N THR A 262 -16.59 6.94 -3.69
CA THR A 262 -16.82 7.23 -5.12
C THR A 262 -17.24 5.94 -5.83
N LEU A 263 -18.32 6.02 -6.61
CA LEU A 263 -18.76 4.95 -7.52
C LEU A 263 -18.22 5.22 -8.92
N VAL A 264 -17.65 4.20 -9.55
CA VAL A 264 -17.14 4.24 -10.92
C VAL A 264 -17.92 3.26 -11.79
N MET A 265 -18.39 3.73 -12.94
CA MET A 265 -19.19 2.96 -13.88
C MET A 265 -18.66 3.14 -15.29
N LEU A 266 -18.59 2.05 -16.05
CA LEU A 266 -18.24 2.07 -17.46
C LEU A 266 -19.45 2.51 -18.29
N GLN A 267 -19.27 3.52 -19.14
CA GLN A 267 -20.27 3.88 -20.14
C GLN A 267 -20.17 2.97 -21.36
N PRO A 268 -21.27 2.77 -22.11
CA PRO A 268 -21.24 2.02 -23.36
C PRO A 268 -20.13 2.51 -24.29
N ILE A 269 -19.34 1.56 -24.80
CA ILE A 269 -18.21 1.85 -25.69
C ILE A 269 -18.73 2.38 -27.03
N VAL A 270 -18.13 3.47 -27.54
CA VAL A 270 -18.50 4.08 -28.81
C VAL A 270 -17.28 4.22 -29.72
N GLY A 271 -17.22 3.39 -30.76
CA GLY A 271 -16.06 3.33 -31.65
C GLY A 271 -14.80 2.96 -30.87
N GLN A 272 -13.77 3.81 -30.92
CA GLN A 272 -12.52 3.58 -30.18
C GLN A 272 -12.50 4.21 -28.78
N ASN A 273 -13.63 4.76 -28.31
CA ASN A 273 -13.70 5.49 -27.05
C ASN A 273 -14.41 4.65 -25.98
N TRP A 274 -13.76 4.51 -24.84
CA TRP A 274 -14.41 4.12 -23.59
C TRP A 274 -14.44 5.33 -22.66
N SER A 275 -15.44 5.37 -21.78
CA SER A 275 -15.56 6.41 -20.76
C SER A 275 -16.00 5.83 -19.42
N LEU A 276 -15.43 6.35 -18.33
CA LEU A 276 -15.87 6.06 -16.97
C LEU A 276 -16.60 7.26 -16.41
N ILE A 277 -17.78 7.04 -15.84
CA ILE A 277 -18.43 8.00 -14.96
C ILE A 277 -17.95 7.70 -13.54
N ALA A 278 -17.39 8.70 -12.87
CA ALA A 278 -17.12 8.68 -11.44
C ALA A 278 -18.10 9.64 -10.74
N THR A 279 -18.86 9.15 -9.76
CA THR A 279 -19.72 9.99 -8.92
C THR A 279 -19.41 9.74 -7.47
N ASP A 280 -19.27 10.81 -6.69
CA ASP A 280 -19.24 10.65 -5.24
C ASP A 280 -20.61 10.16 -4.76
N LEU A 281 -20.64 9.33 -3.72
CA LEU A 281 -21.87 8.95 -3.03
C LEU A 281 -21.98 9.72 -1.73
N TYR A 282 -23.21 9.95 -1.28
CA TYR A 282 -23.47 10.61 0.00
C TYR A 282 -22.75 9.87 1.14
N LYS A 283 -21.91 10.57 1.90
CA LYS A 283 -21.24 10.05 3.09
C LYS A 283 -22.12 10.33 4.30
N ILE A 284 -22.53 9.29 5.02
CA ILE A 284 -23.35 9.42 6.23
C ILE A 284 -22.51 9.91 7.39
N HIS A 285 -21.29 9.40 7.49
CA HIS A 285 -20.29 9.84 8.45
C HIS A 285 -19.27 10.76 7.79
N GLU A 286 -18.94 11.85 8.49
CA GLU A 286 -17.90 12.77 8.03
C GLU A 286 -16.51 12.12 8.06
N ASP A 287 -15.67 12.54 7.13
CA ASP A 287 -14.26 12.18 7.09
C ASP A 287 -13.41 13.36 7.58
N ASN A 288 -12.45 13.09 8.46
CA ASN A 288 -11.48 14.09 8.93
C ASN A 288 -10.27 14.21 7.99
N GLY A 289 -10.40 13.74 6.74
CA GLY A 289 -9.38 13.76 5.70
C GLY A 289 -8.47 12.53 5.71
N TYR A 290 -8.87 11.46 6.38
CA TYR A 290 -8.07 10.22 6.49
C TYR A 290 -8.57 9.11 5.55
N ASP A 291 -9.60 9.37 4.73
CA ASP A 291 -10.38 8.34 4.03
C ASP A 291 -10.76 7.15 4.96
N ASN A 292 -11.01 7.45 6.23
CA ASN A 292 -11.33 6.45 7.25
C ASN A 292 -12.20 7.08 8.33
N MET A 293 -13.48 6.70 8.39
CA MET A 293 -14.46 7.27 9.33
C MET A 293 -14.13 6.99 10.81
N PHE A 294 -13.26 6.02 11.08
CA PHE A 294 -12.86 5.68 12.45
C PHE A 294 -11.71 6.55 12.95
N ILE A 295 -10.97 7.25 12.09
CA ILE A 295 -9.85 8.11 12.51
C ILE A 295 -10.36 9.54 12.70
N ARG A 296 -10.29 10.01 13.95
CA ARG A 296 -10.68 11.38 14.33
C ARG A 296 -9.57 12.37 14.00
N ASN A 297 -8.35 12.06 14.43
CA ASN A 297 -7.17 12.88 14.16
C ASN A 297 -5.88 12.09 14.40
N THR A 298 -4.78 12.65 13.90
CA THR A 298 -3.44 12.16 14.18
C THR A 298 -2.52 13.27 14.68
N SER A 299 -1.43 12.88 15.33
CA SER A 299 -0.30 13.75 15.66
C SER A 299 0.99 13.07 15.20
N PRO A 300 1.80 13.69 14.33
CA PRO A 300 1.56 14.94 13.63
C PRO A 300 0.32 14.88 12.74
N THR A 301 -0.38 16.01 12.54
CA THR A 301 -1.53 16.05 11.62
C THR A 301 -1.06 15.94 10.17
N ILE A 302 -1.99 15.62 9.25
CA ILE A 302 -1.71 15.61 7.82
C ILE A 302 -1.11 16.96 7.38
N HIS A 303 -0.02 16.88 6.61
CA HIS A 303 0.79 17.98 6.09
C HIS A 303 1.43 18.90 7.15
N GLN A 304 1.46 18.47 8.42
CA GLN A 304 2.16 19.22 9.46
C GLN A 304 3.66 19.28 9.16
N THR A 305 4.30 20.36 9.62
CA THR A 305 5.76 20.45 9.68
C THR A 305 6.25 20.18 11.10
N ILE A 306 7.21 19.27 11.27
CA ILE A 306 7.80 18.89 12.57
C ILE A 306 9.30 19.13 12.63
N THR A 307 9.89 19.21 13.81
CA THR A 307 11.34 19.26 13.96
C THR A 307 11.95 17.87 13.69
N ALA A 308 12.99 17.81 12.87
CA ALA A 308 13.76 16.59 12.70
C ALA A 308 14.53 16.24 13.99
N ARG A 309 14.72 14.95 14.26
CA ARG A 309 15.52 14.41 15.39
C ARG A 309 14.93 14.69 16.78
N GLU A 310 13.72 15.20 16.86
CA GLU A 310 12.94 15.16 18.10
C GLU A 310 12.16 13.85 18.14
N THR A 311 12.10 13.22 19.32
CA THR A 311 11.28 12.02 19.56
C THR A 311 9.81 12.44 19.64
N ASN A 312 9.23 12.70 18.47
CA ASN A 312 7.82 13.01 18.33
C ASN A 312 7.05 11.69 18.19
N PRO A 313 6.34 11.24 19.23
CA PRO A 313 5.53 10.03 19.13
C PRO A 313 4.44 10.25 18.10
N LEU A 314 4.06 9.19 17.38
CA LEU A 314 2.84 9.24 16.59
C LEU A 314 1.65 9.01 17.53
N LYS A 315 0.56 9.74 17.32
CA LYS A 315 -0.71 9.49 18.00
C LYS A 315 -1.80 9.35 16.95
N ILE A 316 -2.68 8.38 17.16
CA ILE A 316 -3.88 8.15 16.34
C ILE A 316 -5.05 8.08 17.29
N THR A 317 -5.98 9.03 17.15
CA THR A 317 -7.20 9.07 17.96
C THR A 317 -8.36 8.55 17.13
N TYR A 318 -9.04 7.52 17.62
CA TYR A 318 -10.18 6.92 16.95
C TYR A 318 -11.51 7.55 17.41
N THR A 319 -12.58 7.35 16.64
CA THR A 319 -13.93 7.84 16.99
C THR A 319 -14.67 6.90 17.95
N ILE A 320 -14.16 5.67 18.12
CA ILE A 320 -14.70 4.61 18.97
C ILE A 320 -13.58 4.03 19.87
N PRO A 321 -13.93 3.37 20.99
CA PRO A 321 -12.98 2.61 21.80
C PRO A 321 -12.36 1.45 21.01
N ILE A 322 -11.06 1.22 21.19
CA ILE A 322 -10.28 0.27 20.39
C ILE A 322 -9.37 -0.63 21.24
N GLY A 323 -9.02 -1.78 20.68
CA GLY A 323 -8.00 -2.70 21.19
C GLY A 323 -6.86 -2.84 20.18
N LEU A 324 -5.65 -3.12 20.66
CA LEU A 324 -4.53 -3.46 19.80
C LEU A 324 -4.77 -4.81 19.12
N SER A 325 -4.37 -4.93 17.85
CA SER A 325 -4.52 -6.15 17.06
C SER A 325 -3.26 -6.41 16.22
N ASN A 326 -3.29 -7.43 15.37
CA ASN A 326 -2.10 -8.01 14.75
C ASN A 326 -1.60 -7.28 13.49
N GLY A 327 -2.28 -6.24 13.02
CA GLY A 327 -1.78 -5.43 11.90
C GLY A 327 -0.53 -4.64 12.28
N THR A 328 0.11 -4.03 11.28
CA THR A 328 1.29 -3.18 11.49
C THR A 328 1.07 -1.72 11.08
N ILE A 329 1.76 -0.81 11.75
CA ILE A 329 1.97 0.56 11.30
C ILE A 329 3.38 0.66 10.72
N THR A 330 3.50 1.22 9.51
CA THR A 330 4.77 1.36 8.80
C THR A 330 5.02 2.82 8.45
N ILE A 331 6.22 3.30 8.75
CA ILE A 331 6.68 4.67 8.50
C ILE A 331 7.68 4.62 7.34
N PHE A 332 7.44 5.47 6.35
CA PHE A 332 8.29 5.61 5.18
C PHE A 332 8.88 7.01 5.10
N GLN A 333 10.07 7.12 4.52
CA GLN A 333 10.69 8.37 4.13
C GLN A 333 10.68 8.47 2.60
N SER A 334 10.18 9.59 2.07
CA SER A 334 10.23 9.85 0.63
C SER A 334 11.68 9.85 0.11
N ASN A 335 11.90 9.16 -1.00
CA ASN A 335 13.17 9.16 -1.73
C ASN A 335 13.05 9.78 -3.14
N GLY A 336 11.88 10.33 -3.48
CA GLY A 336 11.57 10.93 -4.79
C GLY A 336 11.43 9.95 -5.96
N SER A 337 11.63 8.63 -5.74
CA SER A 337 11.71 7.63 -6.81
C SER A 337 10.77 6.44 -6.62
N SER A 338 10.46 6.05 -5.38
CA SER A 338 9.50 4.99 -5.06
C SER A 338 8.41 5.54 -4.14
N ASN A 339 7.17 5.16 -4.40
CA ASN A 339 6.03 5.46 -3.54
C ASN A 339 5.75 4.25 -2.63
N PRO A 340 5.68 4.37 -1.29
CA PRO A 340 5.86 5.58 -0.47
C PRO A 340 7.32 5.92 -0.09
N GLY A 341 8.30 5.06 -0.41
CA GLY A 341 9.72 5.36 -0.23
C GLY A 341 10.48 4.32 0.57
N ILE A 342 11.42 4.77 1.41
CA ILE A 342 12.29 3.91 2.24
C ILE A 342 11.59 3.63 3.57
N VAL A 343 11.41 2.35 3.92
CA VAL A 343 10.89 1.95 5.24
C VAL A 343 11.86 2.38 6.34
N ARG A 344 11.38 3.14 7.33
CA ARG A 344 12.15 3.61 8.49
C ARG A 344 11.84 2.79 9.73
N GLN A 345 10.56 2.52 9.97
CA GLN A 345 10.09 1.81 11.16
C GLN A 345 8.81 1.03 10.84
N THR A 346 8.67 -0.19 11.33
CA THR A 346 7.48 -1.03 11.23
C THR A 346 7.17 -1.59 12.62
N ILE A 347 5.92 -1.44 13.07
CA ILE A 347 5.54 -1.81 14.42
C ILE A 347 4.22 -2.58 14.36
N ASN A 348 4.21 -3.77 14.94
CA ASN A 348 3.03 -4.59 15.11
C ASN A 348 2.29 -4.21 16.39
N GLY A 349 0.96 -4.11 16.33
CA GLY A 349 0.13 -3.71 17.47
C GLY A 349 0.26 -4.64 18.69
N LEU A 350 0.48 -5.94 18.48
CA LEU A 350 0.58 -6.93 19.56
C LEU A 350 2.01 -7.40 19.85
N ASN A 351 2.86 -7.51 18.83
CA ASN A 351 4.20 -8.10 18.99
C ASN A 351 5.25 -7.09 19.45
N ASN A 352 5.01 -5.78 19.26
CA ASN A 352 5.95 -4.72 19.62
C ASN A 352 5.41 -3.83 20.75
N GLN A 353 4.91 -4.43 21.85
CA GLN A 353 4.26 -3.73 22.98
C GLN A 353 5.12 -2.66 23.64
N ASN A 354 6.46 -2.76 23.54
CA ASN A 354 7.37 -1.74 24.07
C ASN A 354 7.32 -0.41 23.30
N TYR A 355 6.74 -0.39 22.10
CA TYR A 355 6.67 0.78 21.23
C TYR A 355 5.23 1.25 20.96
N VAL A 356 4.24 0.58 21.57
CA VAL A 356 2.83 0.88 21.38
C VAL A 356 2.16 0.98 22.75
N THR A 357 1.52 2.12 22.99
CA THR A 357 0.70 2.35 24.17
C THR A 357 -0.72 2.69 23.73
N LEU A 358 -1.70 2.14 24.44
CA LEU A 358 -3.11 2.32 24.15
C LEU A 358 -3.78 3.03 25.34
N ASP A 359 -4.51 4.11 25.04
CA ASP A 359 -5.34 4.84 25.99
C ASP A 359 -6.77 4.93 25.44
N ASN A 360 -7.59 3.91 25.75
CA ASN A 360 -8.99 3.76 25.34
C ASN A 360 -9.27 3.84 23.83
N ASP A 361 -9.30 5.05 23.27
CA ASP A 361 -9.54 5.34 21.83
C ASP A 361 -8.27 5.84 21.12
N THR A 362 -7.17 6.00 21.84
CA THR A 362 -5.95 6.62 21.31
C THR A 362 -4.77 5.65 21.35
N VAL A 363 -4.17 5.41 20.18
CA VAL A 363 -2.88 4.70 20.09
C VAL A 363 -1.74 5.70 20.06
N ARG A 364 -0.74 5.49 20.90
CA ARG A 364 0.53 6.21 20.87
C ARG A 364 1.64 5.24 20.45
N ILE A 365 2.44 5.68 19.49
CA ILE A 365 3.56 4.94 18.92
C ILE A 365 4.85 5.67 19.25
N ASP A 366 5.80 4.96 19.83
CA ASP A 366 7.11 5.51 20.14
C ASP A 366 8.03 5.45 18.91
N ILE A 367 8.66 6.59 18.65
CA ILE A 367 9.50 6.79 17.47
C ILE A 367 10.95 6.84 17.88
N ILE A 368 11.76 5.97 17.27
CA ILE A 368 13.20 5.93 17.50
C ILE A 368 13.86 7.14 16.85
N GLU A 369 14.96 7.60 17.43
CA GLU A 369 15.62 8.85 17.02
C GLU A 369 16.07 8.85 15.54
N SER A 370 16.35 7.65 15.00
CA SER A 370 16.78 7.45 13.61
C SER A 370 15.64 7.46 12.59
N THR A 371 14.37 7.56 13.00
CA THR A 371 13.22 7.55 12.07
C THR A 371 13.02 8.91 11.40
N PHE A 372 12.70 9.96 12.17
CA PHE A 372 12.48 11.34 11.67
C PHE A 372 13.76 12.18 11.67
N ASN A 373 14.86 11.60 11.21
CA ASN A 373 16.20 12.14 11.41
C ASN A 373 16.76 12.95 10.23
N ASN A 374 16.03 13.04 9.12
CA ASN A 374 16.49 13.72 7.90
C ASN A 374 15.71 15.02 7.66
N PRO A 375 16.32 16.20 7.94
CA PRO A 375 15.68 17.50 7.77
C PRO A 375 15.19 17.77 6.35
N GLY A 376 14.06 18.46 6.22
CA GLY A 376 13.43 18.76 4.92
C GLY A 376 12.83 17.57 4.20
N SER A 377 12.84 16.37 4.81
CA SER A 377 12.26 15.16 4.21
C SER A 377 10.78 15.03 4.56
N THR A 378 10.01 14.50 3.62
CA THR A 378 8.62 14.08 3.82
C THR A 378 8.57 12.63 4.25
N TYR A 379 7.73 12.36 5.24
CA TYR A 379 7.46 11.04 5.79
C TYR A 379 5.99 10.69 5.54
N TYR A 380 5.74 9.40 5.33
CA TYR A 380 4.42 8.82 5.11
C TYR A 380 4.15 7.75 6.15
N VAL A 381 2.91 7.62 6.58
CA VAL A 381 2.49 6.60 7.53
C VAL A 381 1.40 5.75 6.91
N MET A 382 1.62 4.45 6.90
CA MET A 382 0.64 3.45 6.51
C MET A 382 0.22 2.66 7.72
N ILE A 383 -1.08 2.45 7.89
CA ILE A 383 -1.64 1.57 8.91
C ILE A 383 -2.26 0.40 8.15
N GLU A 384 -1.83 -0.83 8.42
CA GLU A 384 -2.47 -2.00 7.85
C GLU A 384 -3.86 -2.19 8.46
N ASN A 385 -4.77 -2.79 7.69
CA ASN A 385 -6.03 -3.29 8.22
C ASN A 385 -5.75 -4.17 9.45
N ASN A 386 -6.65 -4.14 10.44
CA ASN A 386 -6.51 -4.92 11.66
C ASN A 386 -5.30 -4.53 12.53
N PHE A 387 -4.71 -3.33 12.37
CA PHE A 387 -3.75 -2.79 13.36
C PHE A 387 -4.42 -2.59 14.72
N VAL A 388 -5.68 -2.16 14.71
CA VAL A 388 -6.57 -2.11 15.87
C VAL A 388 -7.91 -2.75 15.55
N SER A 389 -8.66 -3.12 16.58
CA SER A 389 -10.03 -3.61 16.49
C SER A 389 -10.96 -2.78 17.34
N SER A 390 -12.25 -2.75 16.98
CA SER A 390 -13.29 -2.12 17.79
C SER A 390 -13.50 -2.95 19.06
N LEU A 391 -13.48 -2.32 20.24
CA LEU A 391 -13.89 -3.00 21.48
C LEU A 391 -15.42 -3.17 21.58
N LEU A 392 -16.18 -2.38 20.82
CA LEU A 392 -17.64 -2.46 20.79
C LEU A 392 -18.11 -3.66 19.98
N TYR A 393 -17.44 -3.93 18.85
CA TYR A 393 -17.85 -4.93 17.87
C TYR A 393 -16.86 -6.08 17.74
N ASN A 394 -15.71 -6.06 18.42
CA ASN A 394 -14.65 -7.06 18.26
C ASN A 394 -14.26 -7.30 16.79
N GLU A 395 -14.30 -6.25 15.98
CA GLU A 395 -14.04 -6.30 14.54
C GLU A 395 -12.75 -5.55 14.17
N PRO A 396 -11.97 -6.05 13.20
CA PRO A 396 -10.84 -5.33 12.64
C PRO A 396 -11.25 -3.96 12.10
N ILE A 397 -10.53 -2.91 12.48
CA ILE A 397 -10.74 -1.58 11.91
C ILE A 397 -9.90 -1.45 10.63
N PRO A 398 -10.46 -0.87 9.55
CA PRO A 398 -9.71 -0.54 8.35
C PRO A 398 -8.49 0.33 8.66
N GLY A 399 -7.41 0.10 7.92
CA GLY A 399 -6.16 0.82 8.06
C GLY A 399 -6.17 2.20 7.39
N LEU A 400 -4.98 2.66 7.05
CA LEU A 400 -4.75 3.95 6.42
C LEU A 400 -3.68 3.79 5.33
N SER A 401 -4.01 4.19 4.11
CA SER A 401 -3.07 4.11 3.00
C SER A 401 -1.94 5.14 3.13
N SER A 402 -0.76 4.77 2.64
CA SER A 402 0.47 5.56 2.76
C SER A 402 0.41 6.94 2.09
N ASN A 403 -0.47 7.16 1.12
CA ASN A 403 -0.62 8.43 0.41
C ASN A 403 -1.41 9.49 1.19
N ILE A 404 -2.04 9.12 2.30
CA ILE A 404 -2.97 10.00 3.04
C ILE A 404 -2.24 10.75 4.15
N TRP A 405 -1.67 10.00 5.12
CA TRP A 405 -0.99 10.62 6.25
C TRP A 405 0.47 10.86 5.96
N SER A 406 0.76 12.11 5.58
CA SER A 406 2.12 12.61 5.36
C SER A 406 2.42 13.86 6.16
N PHE A 407 3.68 14.06 6.52
CA PHE A 407 4.17 15.28 7.15
C PHE A 407 5.65 15.50 6.80
N THR A 408 6.14 16.72 6.95
CA THR A 408 7.49 17.10 6.52
C THR A 408 8.31 17.57 7.72
N THR A 409 9.60 17.26 7.73
CA THR A 409 10.50 17.81 8.74
C THR A 409 11.01 19.19 8.32
N LEU A 410 11.27 20.07 9.29
CA LEU A 410 11.89 21.37 9.04
C LEU A 410 13.23 21.19 8.30
N PRO A 411 13.52 21.99 7.26
CA PRO A 411 14.83 22.03 6.64
C PRO A 411 15.92 22.41 7.66
N GLU A 412 17.16 21.94 7.49
CA GLU A 412 18.27 22.48 8.28
C GLU A 412 18.35 23.99 8.04
N GLU A 413 18.39 24.79 9.11
CA GLU A 413 18.70 26.21 9.00
C GLU A 413 20.00 26.34 8.20
N LYS A 414 19.97 27.16 7.14
CA LYS A 414 21.18 27.55 6.41
C LYS A 414 22.04 28.37 7.37
N LYS A 415 22.81 27.71 8.23
CA LYS A 415 23.94 28.37 8.91
C LYS A 415 24.75 29.01 7.80
N GLU A 416 25.01 30.31 7.93
CA GLU A 416 25.74 31.11 6.95
C GLU A 416 26.94 30.33 6.39
N LYS A 417 27.26 30.58 5.12
CA LYS A 417 28.23 29.88 4.23
C LYS A 417 29.60 29.48 4.84
N VAL A 418 29.89 29.84 6.08
CA VAL A 418 31.01 29.37 6.91
C VAL A 418 30.86 27.88 7.28
N GLY A 419 29.64 27.36 7.46
CA GLY A 419 29.41 25.95 7.89
C GLY A 419 29.51 24.88 6.79
N SER A 420 29.28 25.24 5.52
CA SER A 420 29.11 24.25 4.44
C SER A 420 30.43 23.57 4.00
N LYS A 421 31.58 24.25 4.15
CA LYS A 421 32.89 23.65 3.89
C LYS A 421 33.38 22.77 5.05
N ILE A 422 32.96 23.05 6.29
CA ILE A 422 33.39 22.31 7.49
C ILE A 422 32.96 20.85 7.43
N LYS A 423 31.75 20.55 6.92
CA LYS A 423 31.27 19.17 6.78
C LYS A 423 32.19 18.30 5.90
N MET A 424 32.83 18.88 4.87
CA MET A 424 33.72 18.15 3.96
C MET A 424 35.11 17.84 4.58
N PHE A 425 35.44 18.43 5.74
CA PHE A 425 36.66 18.12 6.49
C PHE A 425 36.48 16.97 7.50
N PHE A 426 35.29 16.41 7.67
CA PHE A 426 35.13 15.22 8.50
C PHE A 426 35.75 14.01 7.83
N ASP A 427 36.64 13.31 8.55
CA ASP A 427 37.15 12.03 8.10
C ASP A 427 36.06 10.95 8.10
N GLY A 428 36.29 9.91 7.29
CA GLY A 428 35.48 8.70 7.34
C GLY A 428 35.60 8.04 8.72
N ILE A 429 34.48 7.51 9.21
CA ILE A 429 34.43 6.79 10.49
C ILE A 429 34.54 5.31 10.20
N TYR A 430 35.51 4.66 10.83
CA TYR A 430 35.64 3.22 10.80
C TYR A 430 34.89 2.62 11.98
N GLY A 431 34.25 1.48 11.78
CA GLY A 431 33.54 0.80 12.85
C GLY A 431 33.27 -0.65 12.53
N LYS A 432 32.55 -1.28 13.44
CA LYS A 432 32.24 -2.70 13.37
C LYS A 432 30.84 -2.98 13.86
N VAL A 433 30.25 -4.00 13.27
CA VAL A 433 28.98 -4.62 13.69
C VAL A 433 29.25 -6.07 14.07
N ARG A 434 28.38 -6.67 14.88
CA ARG A 434 28.50 -8.07 15.29
C ARG A 434 27.39 -8.90 14.68
N LEU A 435 27.69 -10.13 14.27
CA LEU A 435 26.68 -11.12 13.91
C LEU A 435 26.14 -11.82 15.14
N THR A 436 24.88 -12.23 15.12
CA THR A 436 24.32 -13.18 16.10
C THR A 436 25.04 -14.52 16.01
N LYS A 437 24.79 -15.42 16.99
CA LYS A 437 25.32 -16.80 16.94
C LYS A 437 24.85 -17.52 15.67
N ASN A 438 23.55 -17.44 15.38
CA ASN A 438 22.97 -18.02 14.17
C ASN A 438 23.54 -17.37 12.90
N GLY A 439 23.73 -16.05 12.92
CA GLY A 439 24.36 -15.31 11.83
C GLY A 439 25.80 -15.74 11.57
N THR A 440 26.58 -15.98 12.63
CA THR A 440 27.95 -16.50 12.54
C THR A 440 27.96 -17.90 11.92
N SER A 441 27.11 -18.80 12.40
CA SER A 441 26.99 -20.15 11.83
C SER A 441 26.56 -20.12 10.36
N TYR A 442 25.60 -19.27 9.99
CA TYR A 442 25.22 -19.08 8.58
C TYR A 442 26.40 -18.57 7.76
N PHE A 443 27.09 -17.54 8.22
CA PHE A 443 28.24 -16.95 7.53
C PHE A 443 29.37 -17.97 7.31
N ASP A 444 29.58 -18.91 8.21
CA ASP A 444 30.56 -19.99 8.05
C ASP A 444 30.23 -20.97 6.92
N THR A 445 28.95 -21.15 6.59
CA THR A 445 28.54 -22.01 5.46
C THR A 445 28.82 -21.39 4.09
N LEU A 446 29.08 -20.08 4.05
CA LEU A 446 29.28 -19.33 2.80
C LEU A 446 30.69 -19.54 2.25
N ASN A 447 30.78 -19.76 0.94
CA ASN A 447 32.06 -19.72 0.22
C ASN A 447 32.58 -18.26 0.08
N PRO A 448 33.85 -18.05 -0.33
CA PRO A 448 34.43 -16.70 -0.40
C PRO A 448 33.63 -15.68 -1.24
N ASN A 449 33.09 -16.09 -2.39
CA ASN A 449 32.28 -15.21 -3.24
C ASN A 449 30.94 -14.87 -2.58
N GLN A 450 30.31 -15.84 -1.92
CA GLN A 450 29.08 -15.62 -1.16
C GLN A 450 29.31 -14.72 0.06
N LYS A 451 30.47 -14.81 0.72
CA LYS A 451 30.85 -13.89 1.81
C LYS A 451 31.00 -12.46 1.30
N ASN A 452 31.62 -12.25 0.13
CA ASN A 452 31.68 -10.92 -0.47
C ASN A 452 30.29 -10.38 -0.80
N LYS A 453 29.42 -11.22 -1.39
CA LYS A 453 28.02 -10.85 -1.64
C LYS A 453 27.26 -10.53 -0.35
N PHE A 454 27.53 -11.26 0.73
CA PHE A 454 26.95 -10.97 2.05
C PHE A 454 27.33 -9.56 2.52
N PHE A 455 28.61 -9.19 2.40
CA PHE A 455 29.12 -7.85 2.72
C PHE A 455 28.51 -6.76 1.83
N ASP A 456 28.46 -6.99 0.52
CA ASP A 456 27.87 -6.03 -0.43
C ASP A 456 26.40 -5.76 -0.09
N ASN A 457 25.61 -6.83 0.10
CA ASN A 457 24.22 -6.75 0.53
C ASN A 457 24.10 -6.03 1.87
N LEU A 458 24.94 -6.35 2.86
CA LEU A 458 24.92 -5.73 4.17
C LEU A 458 25.17 -4.21 4.07
N THR A 459 26.18 -3.78 3.32
CA THR A 459 26.48 -2.35 3.18
C THR A 459 25.38 -1.58 2.48
N GLN A 460 24.74 -2.19 1.46
CA GLN A 460 23.59 -1.62 0.79
C GLN A 460 22.38 -1.50 1.74
N GLU A 461 22.03 -2.57 2.45
CA GLU A 461 20.93 -2.59 3.42
C GLU A 461 21.12 -1.57 4.54
N LEU A 462 22.35 -1.42 5.07
CA LEU A 462 22.67 -0.39 6.05
C LEU A 462 22.55 1.02 5.47
N ALA A 463 22.96 1.24 4.20
CA ALA A 463 22.87 2.55 3.56
C ALA A 463 21.43 2.98 3.33
N ASP A 464 20.59 2.03 2.87
CA ASP A 464 19.16 2.24 2.68
C ASP A 464 18.47 2.51 4.03
N ALA A 465 18.81 1.74 5.08
CA ALA A 465 18.26 1.91 6.43
C ALA A 465 18.57 3.27 7.06
N VAL A 466 19.57 4.02 6.59
CA VAL A 466 19.85 5.40 7.06
C VAL A 466 19.70 6.46 5.97
N ALA A 467 19.05 6.09 4.86
CA ALA A 467 18.73 6.96 3.73
C ALA A 467 19.96 7.72 3.20
N VAL A 468 21.06 7.00 2.97
CA VAL A 468 22.27 7.54 2.33
C VAL A 468 22.61 6.74 1.08
N THR A 469 23.40 7.33 0.18
CA THR A 469 23.87 6.60 -1.00
C THR A 469 24.77 5.44 -0.58
N SER A 470 24.73 4.33 -1.31
CA SER A 470 25.52 3.12 -1.00
C SER A 470 27.03 3.38 -0.92
N LYS A 471 27.53 4.38 -1.64
CA LYS A 471 28.93 4.83 -1.55
C LYS A 471 29.32 5.43 -0.19
N ARG A 472 28.35 5.76 0.68
CA ARG A 472 28.60 6.30 2.02
C ARG A 472 28.86 5.23 3.06
N ILE A 473 28.47 3.98 2.82
CA ILE A 473 28.76 2.86 3.72
C ILE A 473 29.52 1.81 2.94
N THR A 474 30.78 1.60 3.31
CA THR A 474 31.71 0.74 2.59
C THR A 474 32.30 -0.31 3.51
N THR A 475 32.90 -1.34 2.92
CA THR A 475 33.60 -2.40 3.64
C THR A 475 34.87 -2.77 2.91
N ASN A 476 35.83 -3.33 3.64
CA ASN A 476 37.02 -3.95 3.09
C ASN A 476 36.92 -5.49 3.12
N TYR A 477 35.71 -6.03 3.31
CA TYR A 477 35.41 -7.47 3.34
C TYR A 477 36.10 -8.24 4.47
N ARG A 478 36.53 -7.55 5.53
CA ARG A 478 37.24 -8.17 6.65
C ARG A 478 36.31 -8.45 7.83
N PHE A 479 36.59 -9.54 8.51
CA PHE A 479 35.91 -9.94 9.73
C PHE A 479 36.90 -10.59 10.70
N VAL A 480 36.58 -10.56 11.99
CA VAL A 480 37.35 -11.25 13.04
C VAL A 480 36.42 -11.90 14.05
N ILE A 481 36.96 -12.83 14.83
CA ILE A 481 36.24 -13.45 15.95
C ILE A 481 36.21 -12.46 17.12
N ASP A 482 35.03 -12.22 17.66
CA ASP A 482 34.83 -11.56 18.94
C ASP A 482 35.33 -12.49 20.07
N THR A 483 36.58 -12.30 20.49
CA THR A 483 37.18 -13.06 21.58
C THR A 483 36.77 -12.57 22.96
N GLU A 484 36.09 -11.42 23.04
CA GLU A 484 35.55 -10.87 24.30
C GLU A 484 34.16 -11.46 24.59
N SER A 485 33.45 -11.93 23.56
CA SER A 485 32.21 -12.69 23.70
C SER A 485 32.49 -14.18 23.96
N SER A 486 31.79 -14.75 24.94
CA SER A 486 31.84 -16.19 25.24
C SER A 486 31.38 -17.07 24.06
N SER A 487 30.69 -16.49 23.08
CA SER A 487 30.12 -17.19 21.93
C SER A 487 30.93 -17.14 20.63
N LYS A 488 32.13 -16.53 20.60
CA LYS A 488 32.99 -16.45 19.40
C LYS A 488 32.25 -15.97 18.13
N GLN A 489 31.41 -14.94 18.27
CA GLN A 489 30.66 -14.36 17.14
C GLN A 489 31.57 -13.58 16.21
N TYR A 490 31.18 -13.35 14.95
CA TYR A 490 31.97 -12.52 14.04
C TYR A 490 31.68 -11.03 14.17
N LEU A 491 32.75 -10.24 14.20
CA LEU A 491 32.75 -8.80 14.02
C LEU A 491 33.05 -8.51 12.56
N LEU A 492 32.21 -7.71 11.92
CA LEU A 492 32.33 -7.32 10.52
C LEU A 492 32.79 -5.87 10.42
N SER A 493 33.71 -5.62 9.51
CA SER A 493 34.28 -4.31 9.23
C SER A 493 33.35 -3.44 8.38
N ILE A 494 32.91 -2.29 8.89
CA ILE A 494 32.01 -1.35 8.21
C ILE A 494 32.50 0.08 8.40
N LYS A 495 32.69 0.79 7.29
CA LYS A 495 33.17 2.18 7.25
C LYS A 495 32.06 3.11 6.76
N ILE A 496 31.92 4.25 7.42
CA ILE A 496 31.11 5.37 6.95
C ILE A 496 32.04 6.37 6.29
N ASP A 497 31.92 6.56 4.98
CA ASP A 497 32.76 7.47 4.23
C ASP A 497 32.39 8.93 4.44
N LYS A 498 33.40 9.80 4.26
CA LYS A 498 33.24 11.24 4.43
C LYS A 498 32.24 11.84 3.43
N PRO A 499 31.59 12.97 3.78
CA PRO A 499 30.73 13.71 2.87
C PRO A 499 31.48 14.07 1.57
N GLN A 500 30.84 13.83 0.43
CA GLN A 500 31.33 14.24 -0.90
C GLN A 500 30.73 15.57 -1.34
N SER A 501 29.59 15.95 -0.78
CA SER A 501 28.91 17.22 -1.04
C SER A 501 28.49 17.90 0.27
N ALA A 502 28.21 19.21 0.24
CA ALA A 502 27.71 19.92 1.42
C ALA A 502 26.29 19.50 1.84
N SER A 503 25.52 18.92 0.92
CA SER A 503 24.19 18.35 1.17
C SER A 503 24.24 16.95 1.79
N ASP A 504 25.41 16.30 1.78
CA ASP A 504 25.55 14.97 2.36
C ASP A 504 25.41 14.99 3.89
N ARG A 505 24.77 13.96 4.44
CA ARG A 505 24.64 13.77 5.90
C ARG A 505 26.00 13.59 6.56
N GLU A 506 26.18 14.21 7.73
CA GLU A 506 27.42 14.13 8.51
C GLU A 506 27.69 12.69 8.99
N THR A 507 28.96 12.28 9.00
CA THR A 507 29.37 10.92 9.38
C THR A 507 28.95 10.56 10.80
N LYS A 508 29.06 11.50 11.75
CA LYS A 508 28.65 11.31 13.15
C LYS A 508 27.16 11.04 13.31
N LEU A 509 26.32 11.70 12.52
CA LEU A 509 24.88 11.48 12.55
C LEU A 509 24.54 10.09 12.01
N ILE A 510 25.14 9.70 10.88
CA ILE A 510 24.99 8.37 10.31
C ILE A 510 25.44 7.29 11.32
N THR A 511 26.53 7.51 12.05
CA THR A 511 26.98 6.59 13.11
C THR A 511 25.91 6.40 14.17
N LYS A 512 25.32 7.48 14.68
CA LYS A 512 24.27 7.43 15.70
C LYS A 512 23.01 6.74 15.17
N ASP A 513 22.62 7.05 13.95
CA ASP A 513 21.46 6.45 13.31
C ASP A 513 21.63 4.96 13.07
N LEU A 514 22.80 4.52 12.59
CA LEU A 514 23.10 3.11 12.37
C LEU A 514 23.06 2.34 13.68
N ASP A 515 23.65 2.88 14.74
CA ASP A 515 23.61 2.27 16.06
C ASP A 515 22.17 2.12 16.57
N ALA A 516 21.36 3.19 16.49
CA ALA A 516 19.96 3.16 16.87
C ALA A 516 19.14 2.17 16.00
N MET A 517 19.36 2.13 14.68
CA MET A 517 18.66 1.19 13.80
C MET A 517 19.00 -0.27 14.14
N ILE A 518 20.28 -0.58 14.39
CA ILE A 518 20.70 -1.94 14.75
C ILE A 518 20.17 -2.32 16.13
N GLN A 519 20.20 -1.41 17.11
CA GLN A 519 19.71 -1.70 18.46
C GLN A 519 18.20 -1.93 18.52
N ASN A 520 17.44 -1.33 17.61
CA ASN A 520 15.99 -1.50 17.48
C ASN A 520 15.64 -2.36 16.26
N MET A 521 16.43 -3.40 15.99
CA MET A 521 16.35 -4.15 14.73
C MET A 521 14.94 -4.68 14.45
N ASP A 522 14.23 -5.13 15.49
CA ASP A 522 12.89 -5.73 15.50
C ASP A 522 11.76 -4.83 15.00
N ILE A 523 12.04 -3.54 14.82
CA ILE A 523 11.08 -2.57 14.29
C ILE A 523 11.65 -1.78 13.11
N THR A 524 12.81 -2.16 12.57
CA THR A 524 13.45 -1.45 11.45
C THR A 524 13.53 -2.34 10.22
N VAL A 525 13.82 -1.74 9.06
CA VAL A 525 13.95 -2.47 7.79
C VAL A 525 15.05 -3.56 7.84
N LEU A 526 16.02 -3.43 8.75
CA LEU A 526 17.14 -4.35 8.91
C LEU A 526 16.73 -5.78 9.31
N GLU A 527 15.60 -5.96 10.01
CA GLU A 527 15.10 -7.30 10.36
C GLU A 527 14.78 -8.14 9.11
N SER A 528 14.31 -7.48 8.06
CA SER A 528 13.89 -8.13 6.81
C SER A 528 15.01 -8.27 5.77
N GLY A 529 16.20 -7.76 6.06
CA GLY A 529 17.32 -7.77 5.13
C GLY A 529 17.90 -9.17 4.89
N SER A 530 18.55 -9.36 3.75
CA SER A 530 19.19 -10.62 3.40
C SER A 530 20.41 -10.92 4.26
N SER A 531 21.20 -9.88 4.58
CA SER A 531 22.40 -9.97 5.42
C SER A 531 22.20 -9.32 6.79
N SER A 532 21.53 -8.16 6.83
CA SER A 532 21.34 -7.36 8.05
C SER A 532 20.49 -8.06 9.11
N LYS A 533 19.60 -8.98 8.74
CA LYS A 533 18.83 -9.80 9.70
C LYS A 533 19.70 -10.65 10.64
N TYR A 534 20.98 -10.82 10.32
CA TYR A 534 21.92 -11.58 11.12
C TYR A 534 22.73 -10.71 12.09
N LEU A 535 22.54 -9.39 12.11
CA LEU A 535 23.19 -8.49 13.04
C LEU A 535 22.70 -8.71 14.47
N ASP A 536 23.59 -8.51 15.43
CA ASP A 536 23.32 -8.59 16.85
C ASP A 536 22.81 -7.23 17.37
N PRO A 537 21.51 -7.10 17.68
CA PRO A 537 20.94 -5.84 18.13
C PRO A 537 21.54 -5.35 19.45
N LEU A 538 22.00 -6.26 20.32
CA LEU A 538 22.60 -5.88 21.60
C LEU A 538 24.00 -5.27 21.46
N TYR A 539 24.63 -5.42 20.29
CA TYR A 539 25.96 -4.89 20.04
C TYR A 539 25.95 -3.51 19.35
N GLY A 540 25.00 -3.27 18.45
CA GLY A 540 24.90 -2.01 17.73
C GLY A 540 26.05 -1.76 16.74
N TYR A 541 26.36 -0.48 16.50
CA TYR A 541 27.49 -0.03 15.67
C TYR A 541 28.58 0.60 16.54
N VAL A 542 29.76 -0.01 16.58
CA VAL A 542 30.86 0.44 17.43
C VAL A 542 31.96 1.09 16.59
N THR A 543 32.25 2.36 16.85
CA THR A 543 33.35 3.08 16.18
C THR A 543 34.73 2.59 16.62
N ILE A 544 35.70 2.61 15.70
CA ILE A 544 37.10 2.24 15.93
C ILE A 544 37.99 3.38 15.43
N ARG A 545 39.03 3.73 16.20
CA ARG A 545 40.05 4.69 15.75
C ARG A 545 40.80 4.15 14.52
N ASN A 546 41.07 5.03 13.56
CA ASN A 546 41.61 4.67 12.23
C ASN A 546 42.85 3.75 12.29
N TYR A 547 43.86 4.07 13.13
CA TYR A 547 45.05 3.23 13.32
C TYR A 547 44.75 1.86 13.97
N SER A 548 43.75 1.79 14.84
CA SER A 548 43.34 0.55 15.50
C SER A 548 42.56 -0.37 14.55
N PHE A 549 41.83 0.20 13.59
CA PHE A 549 41.00 -0.57 12.66
C PHE A 549 41.82 -1.48 11.74
N PHE A 550 42.87 -0.94 11.11
CA PHE A 550 43.74 -1.72 10.22
C PHE A 550 44.51 -2.82 10.96
N ASN A 551 44.83 -2.60 12.23
CA ASN A 551 45.48 -3.60 13.08
C ASN A 551 44.49 -4.65 13.60
N PHE A 552 43.26 -4.26 13.90
CA PHE A 552 42.23 -5.16 14.44
C PHE A 552 41.71 -6.13 13.38
N PHE A 553 41.46 -5.64 12.17
CA PHE A 553 41.03 -6.46 11.03
C PHE A 553 42.21 -6.88 10.16
N ARG A 554 43.42 -7.09 10.70
CA ARG A 554 44.60 -7.31 9.86
C ARG A 554 44.54 -8.63 9.09
#